data_AF-R7I3F5-F1
#
_entry.id   AF-R7I3F5-F1
#
_cell.length_a   1.000
_cell.length_b   1.000
_cell.length_c   1.000
_cell.angle_alpha   90.00
_cell.angle_beta   90.00
_cell.angle_gamma   90.00
#
_symmetry.space_group_name_H-M   'P 1'
#
loop_
_entity.id
_entity.type
_entity.pdbx_description
1 polymer ?
#
loop_
_entity_poly.entity_id
_entity_poly.type
_entity_poly.pdbx_seq_one_letter_code
_entity_poly.pdbx_strand_id
1 'polypeptide(L)'
;MKKYIRAMFKGSTKTKAYLWTIVLVTLASIGCLAGCIVGAGLAFGYVAFGGFIFSTAYSQLGVFKDVNAQINEQDALAKSIIKQGERSKSIANAEKRKMQELEEGEENELNRYTEENIKKYLVSYKAKKENYRVLIDSSEKYKISKCPAYVWSDKNYMFLLLMEKKTRIVTVPRKKTGVLRYEKGVIITDMEEYKKVKDSMFLGSLFRELYPKYYKKTVNGLTTFMKNLFIIGEDIRITTCSARGIIKATGCRLELTDKQIDRKRFGGYFEDIYKENLLLKEGAYTQDEYNARIRELLSALAEHEEKQEVFQKIIYQLVQYNMISREYAEFYMEYRGKNTEKRKG
;
A
#
# COMPACT_ATOMS: atom_id res chain seq x y z
N MET A 1 -49.05 -25.26 13.60
CA MET A 1 -47.92 -26.05 14.15
C MET A 1 -48.25 -27.48 14.58
N LYS A 2 -49.32 -27.76 15.34
CA LYS A 2 -49.63 -29.12 15.85
C LYS A 2 -49.78 -30.22 14.78
N LYS A 3 -50.17 -29.88 13.53
CA LYS A 3 -50.29 -30.82 12.40
C LYS A 3 -48.93 -31.25 11.81
N TYR A 4 -47.96 -30.33 11.77
CA TYR A 4 -46.60 -30.58 11.23
C TYR A 4 -45.72 -31.38 12.20
N ILE A 5 -45.84 -31.12 13.51
CA ILE A 5 -45.15 -31.89 14.55
C ILE A 5 -45.66 -33.33 14.58
N ARG A 6 -46.98 -33.53 14.43
CA ARG A 6 -47.59 -34.87 14.35
C ARG A 6 -47.12 -35.64 13.10
N ALA A 7 -46.96 -34.94 11.97
CA ALA A 7 -46.44 -35.52 10.73
C ALA A 7 -44.93 -35.86 10.79
N MET A 8 -44.12 -35.09 11.54
CA MET A 8 -42.70 -35.39 11.76
C MET A 8 -42.46 -36.71 12.52
N PHE A 9 -43.33 -37.05 13.48
CA PHE A 9 -43.16 -38.27 14.28
C PHE A 9 -44.02 -39.45 13.79
N LYS A 10 -45.17 -39.21 13.13
CA LYS A 10 -46.11 -40.27 12.71
C LYS A 10 -46.38 -40.35 11.19
N GLY A 11 -45.71 -39.56 10.36
CA GLY A 11 -45.84 -39.61 8.89
C GLY A 11 -45.04 -40.73 8.20
N SER A 12 -45.21 -40.88 6.88
CA SER A 12 -44.44 -41.84 6.06
C SER A 12 -42.94 -41.48 6.07
N THR A 13 -42.06 -42.46 5.86
CA THR A 13 -40.58 -42.28 5.90
C THR A 13 -40.09 -41.16 4.98
N LYS A 14 -40.68 -41.01 3.79
CA LYS A 14 -40.37 -39.92 2.85
C LYS A 14 -40.80 -38.55 3.39
N THR A 15 -41.98 -38.45 3.99
CA THR A 15 -42.48 -37.19 4.58
C THR A 15 -41.70 -36.80 5.84
N LYS A 16 -41.27 -37.78 6.64
CA LYS A 16 -40.39 -37.56 7.79
C LYS A 16 -39.02 -37.05 7.37
N ALA A 17 -38.38 -37.72 6.39
CA ALA A 17 -37.10 -37.30 5.85
C ALA A 17 -37.17 -35.86 5.31
N TYR A 18 -38.20 -35.52 4.54
CA TYR A 18 -38.39 -34.18 3.99
C TYR A 18 -38.54 -33.11 5.08
N LEU A 19 -39.38 -33.34 6.09
CA LEU A 19 -39.59 -32.39 7.19
C LEU A 19 -38.32 -32.23 8.05
N TRP A 20 -37.58 -33.30 8.31
CA TRP A 20 -36.30 -33.23 9.02
C TRP A 20 -35.21 -32.53 8.21
N THR A 21 -35.22 -32.68 6.88
CA THR A 21 -34.29 -31.98 5.98
C THR A 21 -34.53 -30.48 6.03
N ILE A 22 -35.79 -30.04 6.02
CA ILE A 22 -36.13 -28.62 6.17
C ILE A 22 -35.63 -28.08 7.53
N VAL A 23 -35.85 -28.83 8.61
CA VAL A 23 -35.38 -28.43 9.95
C VAL A 23 -33.86 -28.34 10.02
N LEU A 24 -33.14 -29.31 9.45
CA LEU A 24 -31.67 -29.31 9.39
C LEU A 24 -31.12 -28.16 8.55
N VAL A 25 -31.71 -27.88 7.40
CA VAL A 25 -31.31 -26.76 6.53
C VAL A 25 -31.59 -25.42 7.23
N THR A 26 -32.71 -25.31 7.93
CA THR A 26 -33.05 -24.08 8.68
C THR A 26 -32.07 -23.88 9.84
N LEU A 27 -31.74 -24.93 10.60
CA LEU A 27 -30.73 -24.88 11.66
C LEU A 27 -29.33 -24.55 11.13
N ALA A 28 -28.92 -25.16 10.02
CA ALA A 28 -27.66 -24.86 9.36
C ALA A 28 -27.58 -23.40 8.89
N SER A 29 -28.69 -22.84 8.38
CA SER A 29 -28.75 -21.44 7.95
C SER A 29 -28.65 -20.44 9.12
N ILE A 30 -29.25 -20.75 10.27
CA ILE A 30 -29.13 -19.94 11.49
C ILE A 30 -27.71 -20.05 12.07
N GLY A 31 -27.11 -21.25 12.04
CA GLY A 31 -25.72 -21.47 12.44
C GLY A 31 -24.71 -20.71 11.57
N CYS A 32 -24.97 -20.62 10.27
CA CYS A 32 -24.15 -19.82 9.35
C CYS A 32 -24.27 -18.31 9.65
N LEU A 33 -25.47 -17.81 9.96
CA LEU A 33 -25.68 -16.41 10.37
C LEU A 33 -24.99 -16.07 11.70
N ALA A 34 -25.02 -16.97 12.68
CA ALA A 34 -24.29 -16.80 13.94
C ALA A 34 -22.76 -16.84 13.73
N GLY A 35 -22.27 -17.68 12.80
CA GLY A 35 -20.86 -17.72 12.41
C GLY A 35 -20.36 -16.44 11.74
N CYS A 36 -21.22 -15.72 11.01
CA CYS A 36 -20.90 -14.42 10.43
C CYS A 36 -20.68 -13.31 11.49
N ILE A 37 -21.29 -13.42 12.67
CA ILE A 37 -21.17 -12.42 13.76
C ILE A 37 -19.87 -12.61 14.55
N VAL A 38 -19.29 -13.83 14.55
CA VAL A 38 -18.10 -14.19 15.36
C VAL A 38 -16.78 -14.15 14.56
N GLY A 39 -16.80 -13.67 13.32
CA GLY A 39 -15.55 -13.31 12.60
C GLY A 39 -14.92 -14.41 11.74
N ALA A 40 -15.70 -15.34 11.19
CA ALA A 40 -15.25 -16.17 10.06
C ALA A 40 -15.74 -15.55 8.73
N GLY A 41 -14.83 -14.86 8.03
CA GLY A 41 -15.14 -14.07 6.83
C GLY A 41 -15.58 -14.86 5.59
N LEU A 42 -16.17 -14.11 4.65
CA LEU A 42 -16.44 -14.25 3.19
C LEU A 42 -16.60 -15.62 2.48
N ALA A 43 -16.18 -16.76 3.02
CA ALA A 43 -16.34 -18.07 2.40
C ALA A 43 -17.77 -18.63 2.52
N PHE A 44 -18.53 -18.23 3.54
CA PHE A 44 -19.91 -18.71 3.77
C PHE A 44 -21.01 -17.87 3.09
N GLY A 45 -20.69 -16.67 2.59
CA GLY A 45 -21.66 -15.80 1.91
C GLY A 45 -22.14 -16.34 0.56
N TYR A 46 -21.28 -17.05 -0.17
CA TYR A 46 -21.60 -17.59 -1.50
C TYR A 46 -22.56 -18.78 -1.47
N VAL A 47 -22.51 -19.61 -0.42
CA VAL A 47 -23.42 -20.77 -0.27
C VAL A 47 -24.85 -20.31 0.06
N ALA A 48 -24.99 -19.21 0.82
CA ALA A 48 -26.29 -18.63 1.15
C ALA A 48 -27.00 -18.01 -0.07
N PHE A 49 -26.25 -17.41 -1.00
CA PHE A 49 -26.82 -16.83 -2.23
C PHE A 49 -27.23 -17.90 -3.26
N GLY A 50 -26.46 -18.99 -3.38
CA GLY A 50 -26.78 -20.11 -4.28
C GLY A 50 -28.05 -20.88 -3.88
N GLY A 51 -28.27 -21.09 -2.58
CA GLY A 51 -29.48 -21.76 -2.08
C GLY A 51 -30.77 -20.94 -2.27
N PHE A 52 -30.67 -19.61 -2.23
CA PHE A 52 -31.82 -18.71 -2.39
C PHE A 52 -32.34 -18.67 -3.84
N ILE A 53 -31.45 -18.73 -4.83
CA ILE A 53 -31.81 -18.79 -6.26
C ILE A 53 -32.43 -20.15 -6.61
N PHE A 54 -31.95 -21.24 -6.01
CA PHE A 54 -32.53 -22.57 -6.26
C PHE A 54 -33.94 -22.73 -5.65
N SER A 55 -34.18 -22.13 -4.49
CA SER A 55 -35.49 -22.15 -3.81
C SER A 55 -36.57 -21.33 -4.54
N THR A 56 -36.19 -20.18 -5.11
CA THR A 56 -37.11 -19.29 -5.84
C THR A 56 -37.43 -19.80 -7.25
N ALA A 57 -36.51 -20.52 -7.90
CA ALA A 57 -36.78 -21.16 -9.19
C ALA A 57 -37.75 -22.35 -9.09
N TYR A 58 -37.71 -23.10 -7.97
CA TYR A 58 -38.55 -24.28 -7.78
C TYR A 58 -39.99 -23.98 -7.31
N SER A 59 -40.27 -22.76 -6.84
CA SER A 59 -41.61 -22.37 -6.39
C SER A 59 -42.55 -21.94 -7.52
N GLN A 60 -42.04 -21.80 -8.77
CA GLN A 60 -42.85 -21.40 -9.94
C GLN A 60 -43.34 -22.56 -10.82
N LEU A 61 -42.93 -23.80 -10.58
CA LEU A 61 -43.39 -24.95 -11.36
C LEU A 61 -44.55 -25.67 -10.66
N GLY A 62 -45.74 -25.09 -10.82
CA GLY A 62 -46.99 -25.74 -10.50
C GLY A 62 -47.46 -26.68 -11.63
N VAL A 63 -47.99 -27.82 -11.20
CA VAL A 63 -48.92 -28.76 -11.88
C VAL A 63 -48.31 -30.05 -12.45
N PHE A 64 -48.86 -31.14 -11.92
CA PHE A 64 -48.65 -32.57 -12.17
C PHE A 64 -49.06 -33.02 -13.59
N LYS A 65 -48.37 -34.05 -14.13
CA LYS A 65 -49.02 -35.26 -14.67
C LYS A 65 -48.05 -36.43 -14.93
N ASP A 66 -48.60 -37.62 -14.65
CA ASP A 66 -48.27 -38.97 -15.13
C ASP A 66 -47.03 -39.72 -14.61
N VAL A 67 -47.32 -40.51 -13.58
CA VAL A 67 -46.49 -41.57 -12.98
C VAL A 67 -46.48 -42.77 -13.93
N ASN A 68 -45.50 -42.83 -14.84
CA ASN A 68 -44.99 -44.11 -15.37
C ASN A 68 -43.61 -44.04 -16.05
N ALA A 69 -42.93 -42.88 -16.04
CA ALA A 69 -41.56 -42.73 -16.57
C ALA A 69 -40.44 -42.84 -15.50
N GLN A 70 -40.79 -43.10 -14.22
CA GLN A 70 -39.88 -42.91 -13.08
C GLN A 70 -38.79 -43.97 -12.86
N ILE A 71 -38.75 -45.06 -13.64
CA ILE A 71 -37.74 -46.13 -13.43
C ILE A 71 -36.49 -45.94 -14.31
N ASN A 72 -36.60 -45.29 -15.47
CA ASN A 72 -35.46 -45.07 -16.37
C ASN A 72 -34.72 -43.75 -16.14
N GLU A 73 -35.39 -42.73 -15.58
CA GLU A 73 -34.78 -41.44 -15.26
C GLU A 73 -33.93 -41.46 -13.98
N GLN A 74 -34.24 -42.31 -12.99
CA GLN A 74 -33.45 -42.38 -11.75
C GLN A 74 -32.05 -42.96 -11.98
N ASP A 75 -31.90 -43.90 -12.91
CA ASP A 75 -30.62 -44.53 -13.22
C ASP A 75 -29.73 -43.62 -14.10
N ALA A 76 -30.36 -42.81 -14.96
CA ALA A 76 -29.71 -41.73 -15.70
C ALA A 76 -29.28 -40.58 -14.77
N LEU A 77 -30.12 -40.23 -13.79
CA LEU A 77 -29.83 -39.20 -12.80
C LEU A 77 -28.67 -39.63 -11.88
N ALA A 78 -28.66 -40.88 -11.40
CA ALA A 78 -27.59 -41.42 -10.57
C ALA A 78 -26.24 -41.45 -11.30
N LYS A 79 -26.21 -41.88 -12.57
CA LYS A 79 -25.00 -41.82 -13.41
C LYS A 79 -24.55 -40.38 -13.68
N SER A 80 -25.47 -39.44 -13.84
CA SER A 80 -25.14 -38.02 -14.02
C SER A 80 -24.55 -37.37 -12.76
N ILE A 81 -25.03 -37.76 -11.57
CA ILE A 81 -24.55 -37.28 -10.27
C ILE A 81 -23.16 -37.84 -9.97
N ILE A 82 -22.90 -39.12 -10.26
CA ILE A 82 -21.56 -39.72 -10.12
C ILE A 82 -20.57 -39.06 -11.08
N LYS A 83 -20.97 -38.84 -12.34
CA LYS A 83 -20.16 -38.13 -13.34
C LYS A 83 -19.91 -36.66 -12.99
N GLN A 84 -20.85 -35.98 -12.34
CA GLN A 84 -20.66 -34.65 -11.77
C GLN A 84 -19.72 -34.67 -10.56
N GLY A 85 -19.84 -35.65 -9.66
CA GLY A 85 -18.96 -35.82 -8.50
C GLY A 85 -17.50 -36.09 -8.90
N GLU A 86 -17.29 -36.92 -9.92
CA GLU A 86 -15.97 -37.16 -10.51
C GLU A 86 -15.42 -35.93 -11.23
N ARG A 87 -16.27 -35.19 -11.96
CA ARG A 87 -15.89 -33.89 -12.54
C ARG A 87 -15.49 -32.89 -11.45
N SER A 88 -16.27 -32.75 -10.38
CA SER A 88 -15.96 -31.85 -9.27
C SER A 88 -14.67 -32.24 -8.53
N LYS A 89 -14.41 -33.54 -8.33
CA LYS A 89 -13.12 -34.03 -7.78
C LYS A 89 -11.96 -33.80 -8.74
N SER A 90 -12.17 -33.95 -10.04
CA SER A 90 -11.15 -33.67 -11.06
C SER A 90 -10.85 -32.17 -11.18
N ILE A 91 -11.86 -31.31 -11.03
CA ILE A 91 -11.74 -29.85 -11.02
C ILE A 91 -11.03 -29.41 -9.73
N ALA A 92 -11.41 -29.94 -8.57
CA ALA A 92 -10.75 -29.64 -7.30
C ALA A 92 -9.29 -30.15 -7.26
N ASN A 93 -9.00 -31.31 -7.85
CA ASN A 93 -7.62 -31.81 -8.01
C ASN A 93 -6.84 -31.05 -9.07
N ALA A 94 -7.48 -30.56 -10.14
CA ALA A 94 -6.86 -29.70 -11.13
C ALA A 94 -6.61 -28.29 -10.59
N GLU A 95 -7.47 -27.78 -9.71
CA GLU A 95 -7.27 -26.52 -8.98
C GLU A 95 -6.20 -26.66 -7.91
N LYS A 96 -6.16 -27.77 -7.17
CA LYS A 96 -5.04 -28.08 -6.25
C LYS A 96 -3.72 -28.26 -6.99
N ARG A 97 -3.71 -28.95 -8.14
CA ARG A 97 -2.51 -29.08 -8.98
C ARG A 97 -2.12 -27.74 -9.60
N LYS A 98 -3.06 -26.90 -10.02
CA LYS A 98 -2.76 -25.53 -10.47
C LYS A 98 -2.26 -24.64 -9.33
N MET A 99 -2.79 -24.76 -8.12
CA MET A 99 -2.28 -24.06 -6.93
C MET A 99 -0.89 -24.56 -6.53
N GLN A 100 -0.65 -25.88 -6.57
CA GLN A 100 0.68 -26.45 -6.34
C GLN A 100 1.66 -26.09 -7.47
N GLU A 101 1.25 -26.07 -8.74
CA GLU A 101 2.06 -25.61 -9.88
C GLU A 101 2.29 -24.08 -9.84
N LEU A 102 1.36 -23.29 -9.28
CA LEU A 102 1.53 -21.86 -9.01
C LEU A 102 2.44 -21.58 -7.80
N GLU A 103 2.41 -22.43 -6.77
CA GLU A 103 3.28 -22.34 -5.58
C GLU A 103 4.68 -22.92 -5.82
N GLU A 104 4.83 -23.93 -6.68
CA GLU A 104 6.10 -24.60 -7.00
C GLU A 104 6.76 -24.09 -8.31
N GLY A 105 6.14 -23.16 -9.06
CA GLY A 105 6.52 -22.86 -10.45
C GLY A 105 6.85 -21.43 -10.87
N GLU A 106 6.69 -20.39 -10.05
CA GLU A 106 7.30 -19.08 -10.32
C GLU A 106 8.46 -18.83 -9.37
N GLU A 107 9.62 -19.40 -9.70
CA GLU A 107 10.89 -18.97 -9.10
C GLU A 107 10.95 -17.44 -9.19
N ASN A 108 11.00 -16.77 -8.03
CA ASN A 108 10.92 -15.32 -7.96
C ASN A 108 11.98 -14.72 -8.88
N GLU A 109 11.55 -14.11 -9.99
CA GLU A 109 12.43 -13.65 -11.08
C GLU A 109 13.50 -12.65 -10.59
N LEU A 110 13.28 -12.03 -9.44
CA LEU A 110 14.23 -11.13 -8.79
C LEU A 110 15.40 -11.87 -8.10
N ASN A 111 15.33 -13.18 -7.88
CA ASN A 111 16.41 -13.97 -7.28
C ASN A 111 17.67 -14.03 -8.15
N ARG A 112 17.57 -13.71 -9.45
CA ARG A 112 18.72 -13.57 -10.34
C ARG A 112 19.68 -12.43 -9.94
N TYR A 113 19.19 -11.46 -9.16
CA TYR A 113 19.98 -10.32 -8.73
C TYR A 113 20.83 -10.71 -7.53
N THR A 114 22.12 -10.90 -7.79
CA THR A 114 23.17 -11.07 -6.78
C THR A 114 24.02 -9.81 -6.70
N GLU A 115 24.85 -9.66 -5.66
CA GLU A 115 25.77 -8.54 -5.54
C GLU A 115 26.66 -8.37 -6.79
N GLU A 116 27.20 -9.47 -7.30
CA GLU A 116 28.06 -9.50 -8.49
C GLU A 116 27.32 -9.06 -9.75
N ASN A 117 26.11 -9.56 -9.96
CA ASN A 117 25.33 -9.21 -11.14
C ASN A 117 24.87 -7.76 -11.11
N ILE A 118 24.50 -7.24 -9.93
CA ILE A 118 24.18 -5.82 -9.76
C ILE A 118 25.39 -4.94 -10.09
N LYS A 119 26.58 -5.30 -9.60
CA LYS A 119 27.84 -4.59 -9.94
C LYS A 119 28.09 -4.60 -11.45
N LYS A 120 27.92 -5.75 -12.11
CA LYS A 120 28.03 -5.88 -13.58
C LYS A 120 27.02 -4.98 -14.30
N TYR A 121 25.77 -4.96 -13.85
CA TYR A 121 24.74 -4.08 -14.44
C TYR A 121 25.10 -2.61 -14.28
N LEU A 122 25.48 -2.16 -13.08
CA LEU A 122 25.88 -0.77 -12.84
C LEU A 122 27.04 -0.34 -13.75
N VAL A 123 28.04 -1.21 -13.96
CA VAL A 123 29.14 -0.96 -14.89
C VAL A 123 28.64 -0.90 -16.34
N SER A 124 27.84 -1.88 -16.78
CA SER A 124 27.32 -1.96 -18.16
C SER A 124 26.46 -0.74 -18.54
N TYR A 125 25.69 -0.22 -17.57
CA TYR A 125 24.85 0.96 -17.73
C TYR A 125 25.57 2.27 -17.41
N LYS A 126 26.90 2.24 -17.20
CA LYS A 126 27.75 3.40 -16.92
C LYS A 126 27.23 4.23 -15.74
N ALA A 127 26.75 3.55 -14.70
CA ALA A 127 26.33 4.19 -13.47
C ALA A 127 27.50 4.93 -12.82
N LYS A 128 27.20 6.10 -12.26
CA LYS A 128 28.21 6.85 -11.50
C LYS A 128 28.58 6.11 -10.20
N LYS A 129 29.79 6.36 -9.70
CA LYS A 129 30.23 5.88 -8.37
C LYS A 129 29.24 6.31 -7.28
N GLU A 130 28.78 7.55 -7.35
CA GLU A 130 27.68 8.07 -6.53
C GLU A 130 26.34 7.69 -7.16
N ASN A 131 25.85 6.52 -6.75
CA ASN A 131 24.49 6.05 -7.04
C ASN A 131 23.81 5.66 -5.72
N TYR A 132 22.49 5.69 -5.71
CA TYR A 132 21.70 5.45 -4.50
C TYR A 132 20.61 4.42 -4.78
N ARG A 133 20.34 3.57 -3.80
CA ARG A 133 19.20 2.65 -3.84
C ARG A 133 17.91 3.44 -3.61
N VAL A 134 16.89 3.14 -4.40
CA VAL A 134 15.54 3.69 -4.28
C VAL A 134 14.51 2.62 -4.55
N LEU A 135 13.38 2.68 -3.87
CA LEU A 135 12.24 1.81 -4.10
C LEU A 135 11.12 2.64 -4.72
N ILE A 136 10.80 2.32 -5.97
CA ILE A 136 9.78 2.99 -6.76
C ILE A 136 8.45 2.30 -6.50
N ASP A 137 7.47 3.09 -6.07
CA ASP A 137 6.11 2.60 -5.84
C ASP A 137 5.37 2.39 -7.16
N SER A 138 5.37 3.41 -8.02
CA SER A 138 4.71 3.34 -9.33
C SER A 138 5.14 4.46 -10.27
N SER A 139 4.94 4.23 -11.57
CA SER A 139 4.87 5.26 -12.61
C SER A 139 4.06 4.72 -13.77
N GLU A 140 3.04 5.45 -14.19
CA GLU A 140 2.20 5.10 -15.33
C GLU A 140 2.97 5.30 -16.63
N LYS A 141 3.63 6.45 -16.77
CA LYS A 141 4.40 6.83 -17.95
C LYS A 141 5.49 5.81 -18.29
N TYR A 142 6.20 5.36 -17.26
CA TYR A 142 7.32 4.43 -17.42
C TYR A 142 6.93 2.97 -17.20
N LYS A 143 5.64 2.70 -16.90
CA LYS A 143 5.09 1.36 -16.61
C LYS A 143 5.87 0.65 -15.50
N ILE A 144 6.03 1.33 -14.36
CA ILE A 144 6.76 0.82 -13.19
C ILE A 144 5.74 0.51 -12.10
N SER A 145 5.90 -0.63 -11.43
CA SER A 145 5.13 -1.01 -10.25
C SER A 145 6.05 -1.72 -9.24
N LYS A 146 6.11 -1.19 -8.01
CA LYS A 146 6.80 -1.79 -6.84
C LYS A 146 8.21 -2.28 -7.15
N CYS A 147 9.03 -1.43 -7.77
CA CYS A 147 10.30 -1.83 -8.36
C CYS A 147 11.51 -1.28 -7.56
N PRO A 148 12.45 -2.14 -7.13
CA PRO A 148 13.72 -1.70 -6.60
C PRO A 148 14.59 -1.15 -7.73
N ALA A 149 15.32 -0.08 -7.47
CA ALA A 149 16.13 0.59 -8.47
C ALA A 149 17.37 1.27 -7.88
N TYR A 150 18.29 1.62 -8.77
CA TYR A 150 19.40 2.52 -8.48
C TYR A 150 19.23 3.83 -9.21
N VAL A 151 19.51 4.95 -8.55
CA VAL A 151 19.42 6.30 -9.11
C VAL A 151 20.77 7.00 -9.12
N TRP A 152 21.05 7.73 -10.20
CA TRP A 152 22.12 8.72 -10.28
C TRP A 152 21.73 9.80 -11.28
N SER A 153 22.45 10.93 -11.31
CA SER A 153 22.24 11.97 -12.31
C SER A 153 23.53 12.49 -12.92
N ASP A 154 23.42 13.01 -14.13
CA ASP A 154 24.43 13.87 -14.74
C ASP A 154 23.91 15.32 -14.89
N LYS A 155 24.52 16.10 -15.78
CA LYS A 155 24.14 17.49 -16.05
C LYS A 155 22.75 17.60 -16.68
N ASN A 156 22.33 16.60 -17.45
CA ASN A 156 21.16 16.65 -18.34
C ASN A 156 20.05 15.71 -17.88
N TYR A 157 20.37 14.58 -17.27
CA TYR A 157 19.43 13.52 -16.95
C TYR A 157 19.61 12.94 -15.54
N MET A 158 18.50 12.52 -14.96
CA MET A 158 18.42 11.53 -13.89
C MET A 158 18.19 10.16 -14.53
N PHE A 159 18.89 9.14 -14.03
CA PHE A 159 18.81 7.77 -14.50
C PHE A 159 18.29 6.87 -13.40
N LEU A 160 17.42 5.94 -13.76
CA LEU A 160 16.88 4.90 -12.88
C LEU A 160 17.15 3.54 -13.50
N LEU A 161 18.03 2.75 -12.90
CA LEU A 161 18.26 1.36 -13.27
C LEU A 161 17.26 0.47 -12.52
N LEU A 162 16.28 -0.04 -13.24
CA LEU A 162 15.16 -0.81 -12.68
C LEU A 162 15.52 -2.29 -12.55
N MET A 163 15.31 -2.84 -11.35
CA MET A 163 15.49 -4.26 -11.06
C MET A 163 14.16 -5.00 -11.20
N GLU A 164 13.80 -5.28 -12.44
CA GLU A 164 12.59 -6.01 -12.83
C GLU A 164 12.95 -7.30 -13.59
N LYS A 165 11.97 -8.02 -14.17
CA LYS A 165 12.21 -9.21 -15.00
C LYS A 165 13.22 -8.97 -16.13
N LYS A 166 13.31 -7.77 -16.68
CA LYS A 166 14.35 -7.38 -17.64
C LYS A 166 14.96 -6.07 -17.17
N THR A 167 16.21 -6.11 -16.73
CA THR A 167 16.90 -4.90 -16.29
C THR A 167 16.88 -3.85 -17.40
N ARG A 168 16.38 -2.66 -17.11
CA ARG A 168 16.38 -1.54 -18.04
C ARG A 168 16.64 -0.24 -17.32
N ILE A 169 17.06 0.76 -18.08
CA ILE A 169 17.26 2.13 -17.60
C ILE A 169 16.11 3.02 -18.03
N VAL A 170 15.61 3.83 -17.09
CA VAL A 170 14.71 4.94 -17.37
C VAL A 170 15.50 6.23 -17.23
N THR A 171 15.37 7.10 -18.23
CA THR A 171 16.07 8.39 -18.29
C THR A 171 15.05 9.52 -18.21
N VAL A 172 15.27 10.45 -17.28
CA VAL A 172 14.37 11.57 -17.00
C VAL A 172 15.15 12.87 -17.11
N PRO A 173 14.71 13.86 -17.91
CA PRO A 173 15.41 15.14 -18.01
C PRO A 173 15.52 15.86 -16.66
N ARG A 174 16.70 16.40 -16.33
CA ARG A 174 16.97 17.12 -15.07
C ARG A 174 16.04 18.31 -14.85
N LYS A 175 15.65 18.99 -15.95
CA LYS A 175 14.66 20.08 -15.92
C LYS A 175 13.32 19.66 -15.33
N LYS A 176 12.97 18.37 -15.38
CA LYS A 176 11.74 17.82 -14.81
C LYS A 176 11.93 17.27 -13.39
N THR A 177 13.16 17.13 -12.90
CA THR A 177 13.47 16.51 -11.60
C THR A 177 13.99 17.51 -10.57
N GLY A 178 13.71 18.80 -10.74
CA GLY A 178 14.11 19.84 -9.78
C GLY A 178 13.23 19.89 -8.53
N VAL A 179 12.03 19.31 -8.61
CA VAL A 179 11.01 19.39 -7.56
C VAL A 179 10.59 17.99 -7.12
N LEU A 180 10.56 17.79 -5.81
CA LEU A 180 9.98 16.64 -5.15
C LEU A 180 8.64 17.06 -4.55
N ARG A 181 7.55 16.36 -4.88
CA ARG A 181 6.20 16.62 -4.34
C ARG A 181 5.85 15.57 -3.30
N TYR A 182 5.12 15.95 -2.26
CA TYR A 182 4.66 15.02 -1.22
C TYR A 182 3.22 14.57 -1.45
N GLU A 183 2.97 13.27 -1.42
CA GLU A 183 1.66 12.66 -1.56
C GLU A 183 1.29 11.89 -0.29
N LYS A 184 0.37 12.47 0.50
CA LYS A 184 -0.04 11.94 1.80
C LYS A 184 -1.27 11.06 1.67
N GLY A 185 -1.28 9.92 2.35
CA GLY A 185 -2.49 9.10 2.52
C GLY A 185 -2.86 8.31 1.27
N VAL A 186 -1.87 7.73 0.60
CA VAL A 186 -2.12 6.74 -0.45
C VAL A 186 -2.70 5.49 0.19
N ILE A 187 -3.90 5.11 -0.23
CA ILE A 187 -4.61 3.92 0.27
C ILE A 187 -3.90 2.67 -0.22
N ILE A 188 -3.74 1.71 0.67
CA ILE A 188 -3.23 0.39 0.33
C ILE A 188 -4.41 -0.48 -0.09
N THR A 189 -4.36 -0.94 -1.35
CA THR A 189 -5.37 -1.86 -1.91
C THR A 189 -4.97 -3.32 -1.77
N ASP A 190 -3.67 -3.59 -1.65
CA ASP A 190 -3.08 -4.92 -1.57
C ASP A 190 -2.23 -5.03 -0.30
N MET A 191 -2.56 -5.96 0.59
CA MET A 191 -1.83 -6.13 1.85
C MET A 191 -0.43 -6.75 1.65
N GLU A 192 -0.16 -7.32 0.48
CA GLU A 192 1.12 -7.93 0.11
C GLU A 192 1.99 -7.03 -0.79
N GLU A 193 1.93 -5.69 -0.63
CA GLU A 193 2.76 -4.80 -1.43
C GLU A 193 4.25 -5.18 -1.34
N TYR A 194 4.92 -5.14 -2.48
CA TYR A 194 6.34 -5.46 -2.63
C TYR A 194 6.71 -6.93 -2.32
N LYS A 195 5.75 -7.87 -2.30
CA LYS A 195 6.01 -9.30 -2.02
C LYS A 195 7.19 -9.87 -2.83
N LYS A 196 7.21 -9.67 -4.16
CA LYS A 196 8.32 -10.10 -5.01
C LYS A 196 9.68 -9.56 -4.56
N VAL A 197 9.75 -8.32 -4.08
CA VAL A 197 11.00 -7.74 -3.58
C VAL A 197 11.36 -8.30 -2.20
N LYS A 198 10.39 -8.40 -1.30
CA LYS A 198 10.55 -8.90 0.07
C LYS A 198 11.02 -10.35 0.09
N ASP A 199 10.44 -11.17 -0.79
CA ASP A 199 10.72 -12.60 -0.90
C ASP A 199 11.95 -12.88 -1.78
N SER A 200 12.59 -11.84 -2.33
CA SER A 200 13.85 -11.99 -3.05
C SER A 200 14.99 -12.22 -2.08
N MET A 201 15.78 -13.28 -2.31
CA MET A 201 16.87 -13.70 -1.43
C MET A 201 17.88 -12.58 -1.13
N PHE A 202 18.24 -11.80 -2.15
CA PHE A 202 19.22 -10.72 -2.01
C PHE A 202 18.56 -9.34 -1.97
N LEU A 203 17.64 -9.02 -2.88
CA LEU A 203 17.04 -7.68 -2.93
C LEU A 203 16.19 -7.38 -1.69
N GLY A 204 15.55 -8.40 -1.11
CA GLY A 204 14.70 -8.24 0.06
C GLY A 204 15.45 -7.71 1.28
N SER A 205 16.70 -8.14 1.47
CA SER A 205 17.59 -7.63 2.51
C SER A 205 18.22 -6.29 2.10
N LEU A 206 18.66 -6.16 0.85
CA LEU A 206 19.34 -4.97 0.35
C LEU A 206 18.47 -3.71 0.33
N PHE A 207 17.15 -3.84 0.13
CA PHE A 207 16.20 -2.73 0.06
C PHE A 207 15.32 -2.59 1.31
N ARG A 208 15.61 -3.33 2.38
CA ARG A 208 14.75 -3.41 3.58
C ARG A 208 14.43 -2.04 4.20
N GLU A 209 15.42 -1.18 4.32
CA GLU A 209 15.28 0.17 4.90
C GLU A 209 14.43 1.11 4.04
N LEU A 210 14.21 0.76 2.77
CA LEU A 210 13.50 1.58 1.79
C LEU A 210 12.01 1.21 1.67
N TYR A 211 11.55 0.19 2.40
CA TYR A 211 10.12 -0.15 2.43
C TYR A 211 9.29 1.00 3.01
N PRO A 212 8.06 1.21 2.52
CA PRO A 212 7.22 2.29 2.99
C PRO A 212 6.78 2.06 4.43
N LYS A 213 6.61 3.16 5.18
CA LYS A 213 5.99 3.15 6.50
C LYS A 213 4.48 3.19 6.33
N TYR A 214 3.80 2.20 6.91
CA TYR A 214 2.35 2.10 6.88
C TYR A 214 1.73 2.66 8.16
N TYR A 215 0.57 3.28 8.04
CA TYR A 215 -0.23 3.72 9.17
C TYR A 215 -1.71 3.43 8.95
N LYS A 216 -2.45 3.26 10.05
CA LYS A 216 -3.90 3.06 10.02
C LYS A 216 -4.61 4.39 10.15
N LYS A 217 -5.71 4.55 9.41
CA LYS A 217 -6.61 5.68 9.55
C LYS A 217 -8.06 5.20 9.45
N THR A 218 -8.91 5.67 10.35
CA THR A 218 -10.35 5.45 10.24
C THR A 218 -10.94 6.45 9.25
N VAL A 219 -11.52 5.94 8.17
CA VAL A 219 -12.23 6.73 7.17
C VAL A 219 -13.66 6.19 7.09
N ASN A 220 -14.65 7.01 7.41
CA ASN A 220 -16.08 6.62 7.43
C ASN A 220 -16.37 5.37 8.28
N GLY A 221 -15.72 5.23 9.43
CA GLY A 221 -15.89 4.07 10.33
C GLY A 221 -15.11 2.82 9.92
N LEU A 222 -14.49 2.79 8.75
CA LEU A 222 -13.65 1.68 8.29
C LEU A 222 -12.17 1.98 8.57
N THR A 223 -11.44 1.00 9.11
CA THR A 223 -9.99 1.12 9.28
C THR A 223 -9.30 0.82 7.96
N THR A 224 -8.64 1.82 7.39
CA THR A 224 -7.88 1.72 6.15
C THR A 224 -6.38 1.83 6.43
N PHE A 225 -5.57 1.01 5.78
CA PHE A 225 -4.12 1.18 5.80
C PHE A 225 -3.69 2.15 4.71
N MET A 226 -2.77 3.04 5.07
CA MET A 226 -2.27 4.08 4.21
C MET A 226 -0.75 4.16 4.30
N LYS A 227 -0.15 4.80 3.30
CA LYS A 227 1.23 5.24 3.30
C LYS A 227 1.34 6.63 2.73
N ASN A 228 2.52 7.22 2.87
CA ASN A 228 2.87 8.44 2.16
C ASN A 228 3.91 8.10 1.09
N LEU A 229 3.98 8.93 0.05
CA LEU A 229 4.92 8.79 -1.05
C LEU A 229 5.49 10.17 -1.39
N PHE A 230 6.60 10.18 -2.11
CA PHE A 230 7.04 11.37 -2.83
C PHE A 230 6.93 11.15 -4.34
N ILE A 231 6.78 12.22 -5.09
CA ILE A 231 6.69 12.21 -6.54
C ILE A 231 7.84 13.05 -7.10
N ILE A 232 8.66 12.44 -7.95
CA ILE A 232 9.74 13.10 -8.69
C ILE A 232 9.41 13.06 -10.18
N GLY A 233 9.74 14.12 -10.91
CA GLY A 233 9.34 14.20 -12.30
C GLY A 233 7.83 14.35 -12.45
N GLU A 234 7.32 13.74 -13.52
CA GLU A 234 5.91 13.83 -13.88
C GLU A 234 5.05 12.99 -12.95
N ASP A 235 5.41 11.71 -12.77
CA ASP A 235 4.57 10.71 -12.11
C ASP A 235 5.36 9.60 -11.37
N ILE A 236 6.69 9.73 -11.20
CA ILE A 236 7.49 8.68 -10.55
C ILE A 236 7.28 8.78 -9.04
N ARG A 237 6.45 7.87 -8.51
CA ARG A 237 6.18 7.76 -7.08
C ARG A 237 7.21 6.87 -6.41
N ILE A 238 7.82 7.36 -5.33
CA ILE A 238 8.83 6.65 -4.55
C ILE A 238 8.38 6.51 -3.10
N THR A 239 8.88 5.48 -2.42
CA THR A 239 8.69 5.37 -0.97
C THR A 239 9.38 6.52 -0.25
N THR A 240 8.86 6.92 0.91
CA THR A 240 9.40 8.06 1.65
C THR A 240 10.86 7.90 2.06
N CYS A 241 11.23 6.70 2.49
CA CYS A 241 12.62 6.34 2.82
C CYS A 241 13.58 6.44 1.61
N SER A 242 13.05 6.39 0.37
CA SER A 242 13.87 6.53 -0.85
C SER A 242 14.17 7.97 -1.23
N ALA A 243 13.49 8.95 -0.62
CA ALA A 243 13.65 10.37 -0.96
C ALA A 243 15.09 10.85 -0.72
N ARG A 244 15.80 10.33 0.29
CA ARG A 244 17.22 10.65 0.53
C ARG A 244 18.09 10.42 -0.70
N GLY A 245 17.91 9.25 -1.33
CA GLY A 245 18.66 8.87 -2.53
C GLY A 245 18.33 9.75 -3.72
N ILE A 246 17.04 10.08 -3.90
CA ILE A 246 16.61 11.03 -4.94
C ILE A 246 17.17 12.43 -4.72
N ILE A 247 17.10 12.95 -3.49
CA ILE A 247 17.63 14.29 -3.14
C ILE A 247 19.14 14.33 -3.35
N LYS A 248 19.90 13.29 -2.95
CA LYS A 248 21.35 13.26 -3.19
C LYS A 248 21.68 13.13 -4.68
N ALA A 249 20.93 12.33 -5.43
CA ALA A 249 21.15 12.16 -6.87
C ALA A 249 20.81 13.41 -7.68
N THR A 250 19.80 14.19 -7.27
CA THR A 250 19.23 15.26 -8.09
C THR A 250 19.39 16.66 -7.49
N GLY A 251 19.58 16.80 -6.18
CA GLY A 251 19.50 18.10 -5.50
C GLY A 251 18.10 18.73 -5.61
N CYS A 252 17.05 17.94 -5.84
CA CYS A 252 15.69 18.45 -5.91
C CYS A 252 15.25 19.06 -4.57
N ARG A 253 14.36 20.04 -4.63
CA ARG A 253 13.75 20.66 -3.44
C ARG A 253 12.35 20.13 -3.22
N LEU A 254 11.95 19.99 -1.96
CA LEU A 254 10.58 19.66 -1.61
C LEU A 254 9.67 20.86 -1.85
N GLU A 255 8.61 20.67 -2.60
CA GLU A 255 7.53 21.64 -2.73
C GLU A 255 6.23 21.08 -2.18
N LEU A 256 5.52 21.96 -1.48
CA LEU A 256 4.23 21.66 -0.87
C LEU A 256 3.14 22.46 -1.58
N THR A 257 1.95 21.87 -1.64
CA THR A 257 0.73 22.54 -2.12
C THR A 257 0.13 23.40 -1.01
N ASP A 258 -0.72 24.36 -1.36
CA ASP A 258 -1.39 25.23 -0.36
C ASP A 258 -2.32 24.45 0.58
N LYS A 259 -2.77 23.24 0.18
CA LYS A 259 -3.53 22.34 1.05
C LYS A 259 -2.66 21.70 2.14
N GLN A 260 -1.35 21.69 1.96
CA GLN A 260 -0.38 21.09 2.88
C GLN A 260 0.24 22.13 3.82
N ILE A 261 0.33 23.39 3.38
CA ILE A 261 0.80 24.50 4.20
C ILE A 261 0.03 25.79 3.89
N ASP A 262 -0.48 26.44 4.93
CA ASP A 262 -1.15 27.73 4.79
C ASP A 262 -0.12 28.86 4.65
N ARG A 263 0.28 29.13 3.40
CA ARG A 263 1.25 30.19 3.05
C ARG A 263 0.77 31.61 3.39
N LYS A 264 -0.54 31.81 3.61
CA LYS A 264 -1.04 33.11 4.07
C LYS A 264 -0.73 33.32 5.55
N ARG A 265 -0.68 32.23 6.31
CA ARG A 265 -0.39 32.24 7.75
C ARG A 265 1.11 32.18 8.07
N PHE A 266 1.89 31.49 7.24
CA PHE A 266 3.30 31.20 7.49
C PHE A 266 4.22 31.85 6.46
N GLY A 267 5.32 32.45 6.94
CA GLY A 267 6.35 33.04 6.08
C GLY A 267 7.29 32.01 5.46
N GLY A 268 8.12 32.44 4.50
CA GLY A 268 9.02 31.56 3.74
C GLY A 268 9.97 30.72 4.60
N TYR A 269 10.62 31.33 5.59
CA TYR A 269 11.51 30.59 6.51
C TYR A 269 10.79 29.51 7.33
N PHE A 270 9.53 29.74 7.72
CA PHE A 270 8.74 28.72 8.40
C PHE A 270 8.43 27.56 7.44
N GLU A 271 8.05 27.86 6.19
CA GLU A 271 7.80 26.84 5.18
C GLU A 271 9.05 25.99 4.90
N ASP A 272 10.22 26.61 4.79
CA ASP A 272 11.47 25.89 4.53
C ASP A 272 11.85 24.97 5.69
N ILE A 273 11.75 25.44 6.94
CA ILE A 273 11.98 24.59 8.12
C ILE A 273 10.93 23.48 8.23
N TYR A 274 9.67 23.77 7.88
CA TYR A 274 8.61 22.77 7.84
C TYR A 274 8.90 21.65 6.84
N LYS A 275 9.42 21.99 5.65
CA LYS A 275 9.84 21.00 4.64
C LYS A 275 10.95 20.09 5.17
N GLU A 276 11.97 20.65 5.83
CA GLU A 276 13.05 19.86 6.43
C GLU A 276 12.53 18.92 7.54
N ASN A 277 11.62 19.41 8.39
CA ASN A 277 11.01 18.60 9.44
C ASN A 277 10.12 17.48 8.87
N LEU A 278 9.41 17.74 7.77
CA LEU A 278 8.64 16.73 7.07
C LEU A 278 9.55 15.63 6.51
N LEU A 279 10.68 16.00 5.89
CA LEU A 279 11.67 15.04 5.39
C LEU A 279 12.26 14.17 6.52
N LEU A 280 12.53 14.74 7.70
CA LEU A 280 12.93 13.97 8.88
C LEU A 280 11.84 12.98 9.32
N LYS A 281 10.60 13.45 9.51
CA LYS A 281 9.47 12.62 9.97
C LYS A 281 9.19 11.45 9.04
N GLU A 282 9.32 11.69 7.74
CA GLU A 282 9.11 10.68 6.71
C GLU A 282 10.31 9.72 6.54
N GLY A 283 11.41 9.94 7.26
CA GLY A 283 12.62 9.11 7.23
C GLY A 283 13.52 9.35 6.02
N ALA A 284 13.34 10.48 5.31
CA ALA A 284 14.21 10.89 4.22
C ALA A 284 15.54 11.47 4.72
N TYR A 285 15.57 12.08 5.90
CA TYR A 285 16.79 12.57 6.53
C TYR A 285 17.09 11.85 7.83
N THR A 286 18.38 11.80 8.16
CA THR A 286 18.83 11.49 9.53
C THR A 286 18.66 12.72 10.43
N GLN A 287 18.69 12.51 11.74
CA GLN A 287 18.65 13.60 12.71
C GLN A 287 19.80 14.60 12.51
N ASP A 288 20.99 14.11 12.16
CA ASP A 288 22.16 14.97 11.92
C ASP A 288 22.02 15.83 10.66
N GLU A 289 21.50 15.25 9.56
CA GLU A 289 21.20 15.98 8.33
C GLU A 289 20.17 17.07 8.60
N TYR A 290 19.11 16.76 9.35
CA TYR A 290 18.13 17.74 9.80
C TYR A 290 18.75 18.85 10.66
N ASN A 291 19.50 18.51 11.70
CA ASN A 291 20.13 19.48 12.59
C ASN A 291 21.09 20.43 11.87
N ALA A 292 21.81 19.95 10.85
CA ALA A 292 22.66 20.79 10.01
C ALA A 292 21.84 21.80 9.20
N ARG A 293 20.76 21.34 8.55
CA ARG A 293 19.85 22.18 7.74
C ARG A 293 19.11 23.22 8.57
N ILE A 294 18.61 22.84 9.74
CA ILE A 294 17.91 23.76 10.63
C ILE A 294 18.84 24.86 11.13
N ARG A 295 20.10 24.52 11.47
CA ARG A 295 21.09 25.54 11.85
C ARG A 295 21.35 26.53 10.71
N GLU A 296 21.53 26.04 9.49
CA GLU A 296 21.70 26.90 8.30
C GLU A 296 20.52 27.86 8.12
N LEU A 297 19.28 27.34 8.16
CA LEU A 297 18.06 28.13 7.97
C LEU A 297 17.81 29.14 9.11
N LEU A 298 18.04 28.74 10.36
CA LEU A 298 17.86 29.63 11.52
C LEU A 298 18.92 30.73 11.58
N SER A 299 20.17 30.42 11.23
CA SER A 299 21.22 31.44 11.13
C SER A 299 20.88 32.45 10.04
N ALA A 300 20.46 31.98 8.85
CA ALA A 300 20.02 32.85 7.78
C ALA A 300 18.82 33.72 8.19
N LEU A 301 17.83 33.15 8.88
CA LEU A 301 16.67 33.88 9.42
C LEU A 301 17.10 34.95 10.45
N ALA A 302 18.06 34.63 11.32
CA ALA A 302 18.54 35.54 12.36
C ALA A 302 19.37 36.70 11.79
N GLU A 303 20.09 36.48 10.70
CA GLU A 303 20.91 37.49 10.02
C GLU A 303 20.09 38.39 9.08
N HIS A 304 18.94 37.91 8.61
CA HIS A 304 18.03 38.62 7.71
C HIS A 304 17.44 39.89 8.34
N GLU A 305 17.33 40.96 7.56
CA GLU A 305 16.85 42.30 7.98
C GLU A 305 15.32 42.40 8.19
N GLU A 306 14.67 41.29 8.54
CA GLU A 306 13.26 41.34 8.95
C GLU A 306 13.06 42.16 10.23
N LYS A 307 11.83 42.65 10.44
CA LYS A 307 11.44 43.27 11.71
C LYS A 307 11.57 42.23 12.84
N GLN A 308 12.05 42.68 14.01
CA GLN A 308 12.25 41.81 15.18
C GLN A 308 10.97 41.04 15.56
N GLU A 309 9.81 41.69 15.50
CA GLU A 309 8.51 41.08 15.77
C GLU A 309 8.20 39.90 14.83
N VAL A 310 8.56 40.03 13.54
CA VAL A 310 8.36 38.98 12.53
C VAL A 310 9.27 37.80 12.83
N PHE A 311 10.55 38.06 13.14
CA PHE A 311 11.49 37.03 13.57
C PHE A 311 11.00 36.26 14.80
N GLN A 312 10.62 36.98 15.86
CA GLN A 312 10.12 36.38 17.10
C GLN A 312 8.88 35.52 16.85
N LYS A 313 7.93 36.04 16.06
CA LYS A 313 6.73 35.30 15.66
C LYS A 313 7.10 33.97 14.97
N ILE A 314 8.04 33.98 14.03
CA ILE A 314 8.49 32.75 13.35
C ILE A 314 9.11 31.79 14.36
N ILE A 315 10.03 32.24 15.21
CA ILE A 315 10.68 31.39 16.23
C ILE A 315 9.66 30.75 17.16
N TYR A 316 8.68 31.52 17.67
CA TYR A 316 7.61 30.97 18.52
C TYR A 316 6.75 29.95 17.78
N GLN A 317 6.42 30.20 16.50
CA GLN A 317 5.71 29.22 15.69
C GLN A 317 6.53 27.94 15.52
N LEU A 318 7.84 28.02 15.29
CA LEU A 318 8.69 26.82 15.15
C LEU A 318 8.72 25.97 16.42
N VAL A 319 8.74 26.59 17.60
CA VAL A 319 8.61 25.89 18.89
C VAL A 319 7.22 25.28 19.05
N GLN A 320 6.16 26.06 18.80
CA GLN A 320 4.76 25.61 18.94
C GLN A 320 4.46 24.37 18.09
N TYR A 321 5.04 24.30 16.89
CA TYR A 321 4.88 23.18 15.97
C TYR A 321 5.92 22.06 16.17
N ASN A 322 6.67 22.09 17.28
CA ASN A 322 7.69 21.11 17.65
C ASN A 322 8.71 20.87 16.53
N MET A 323 9.16 21.94 15.87
CA MET A 323 10.22 21.86 14.85
C MET A 323 11.59 22.15 15.46
N ILE A 324 11.63 23.00 16.48
CA ILE A 324 12.85 23.32 17.23
C ILE A 324 12.54 23.26 18.73
N SER A 325 13.57 23.04 19.55
CA SER A 325 13.43 23.05 21.01
C SER A 325 13.38 24.50 21.53
N ARG A 326 12.96 24.66 22.80
CA ARG A 326 12.94 25.98 23.45
C ARG A 326 14.35 26.54 23.60
N GLU A 327 15.31 25.68 23.92
CA GLU A 327 16.72 26.04 24.08
C GLU A 327 17.30 26.55 22.75
N TYR A 328 16.95 25.91 21.63
CA TYR A 328 17.33 26.39 20.29
C TYR A 328 16.72 27.76 19.98
N ALA A 329 15.45 27.97 20.34
CA ALA A 329 14.79 29.26 20.16
C ALA A 329 15.46 30.36 20.98
N GLU A 330 15.76 30.12 22.25
CA GLU A 330 16.45 31.07 23.13
C GLU A 330 17.83 31.45 22.60
N PHE A 331 18.62 30.46 22.16
CA PHE A 331 19.92 30.72 21.53
C PHE A 331 19.83 31.68 20.34
N TYR A 332 18.91 31.43 19.40
CA TYR A 332 18.79 32.27 18.21
C TYR A 332 18.19 33.65 18.50
N MET A 333 17.38 33.77 19.55
CA MET A 333 16.89 35.06 20.06
C MET A 333 18.04 35.92 20.60
N GLU A 334 18.93 35.33 21.41
CA GLU A 334 20.12 36.01 21.94
C GLU A 334 21.11 36.35 20.82
N TYR A 335 21.36 35.40 19.90
CA TYR A 335 22.27 35.57 18.77
C TYR A 335 21.89 36.78 17.90
N ARG A 336 20.61 36.93 17.55
CA ARG A 336 20.12 38.09 16.79
C ARG A 336 20.24 39.39 17.58
N GLY A 337 19.96 39.37 18.88
CA GLY A 337 20.12 40.54 19.76
C GLY A 337 21.54 41.11 19.68
N LYS A 338 22.54 40.25 19.91
CA LYS A 338 23.97 40.62 19.83
C LYS A 338 24.37 41.16 18.45
N ASN A 339 23.86 40.55 17.37
CA ASN A 339 24.15 41.02 16.01
C ASN A 339 23.50 42.37 15.69
N THR A 340 22.33 42.64 16.26
CA THR A 340 21.62 43.93 16.06
C THR A 340 22.32 45.06 16.80
N GLU A 341 22.84 44.80 18.01
CA GLU A 341 23.64 45.77 18.78
C GLU A 341 24.94 46.12 18.04
N LYS A 342 25.64 45.12 17.50
CA LYS A 342 26.86 45.31 16.69
C LYS A 342 26.65 46.11 15.40
N ARG A 343 25.43 46.16 14.85
CA ARG A 343 25.10 46.96 13.65
C ARG A 343 24.74 48.41 13.99
N LYS A 344 24.44 48.71 15.26
CA LYS A 344 24.01 50.03 15.73
C LYS A 344 25.11 50.84 16.41
N GLY A 345 26.12 50.17 16.96
CA GLY A 345 27.37 50.79 17.42
C GLY A 345 28.41 50.76 16.31
#